data_AF-A0A929JD47-F1
#
_entry.id   AF-A0A929JD47-F1
#
_cell.length_a   1.000
_cell.length_b   1.000
_cell.length_c   1.000
_cell.angle_alpha   90.00
_cell.angle_beta   90.00
_cell.angle_gamma   90.00
#
_symmetry.space_group_name_H-M   'P 1'
#
loop_
_entity.id
_entity.type
_entity.pdbx_description
1 polymer ?
#
loop_
_entity_poly.entity_id
_entity_poly.type
_entity_poly.pdbx_seq_one_letter_code
_entity_poly.pdbx_strand_id
1 'polypeptide(L)'
;MIKYGELHQALSVYTTNDIHEDIPVDYYRRVMKAWIKANNEGFNWDMQQAASILLYLAFNEGFVQPSQLNAEGLKTLDWAEKFLSQ
;
A
#
# COMPACT_ATOMS: atom_id res chain seq x y z
N MET A 1 3.83 -15.83 -3.15
CA MET A 1 3.18 -14.95 -4.15
C MET A 1 2.07 -14.22 -3.43
N ILE A 2 2.12 -12.89 -3.36
CA ILE A 2 1.03 -12.08 -2.77
C ILE A 2 -0.22 -12.24 -3.63
N LYS A 3 -1.38 -12.46 -3.00
CA LYS A 3 -2.69 -12.41 -3.66
C LYS A 3 -3.34 -11.05 -3.48
N TYR A 4 -4.21 -10.67 -4.42
CA TYR A 4 -4.97 -9.41 -4.35
C TYR A 4 -5.69 -9.24 -3.00
N GLY A 5 -6.42 -10.27 -2.56
CA GLY A 5 -7.16 -10.24 -1.30
C GLY A 5 -6.26 -10.10 -0.06
N GLU A 6 -5.05 -10.63 -0.09
CA GLU A 6 -4.10 -10.52 1.03
C GLU A 6 -3.51 -9.11 1.12
N LEU A 7 -3.15 -8.52 -0.02
CA LEU A 7 -2.68 -7.14 -0.09
C LEU A 7 -3.79 -6.16 0.33
N HIS A 8 -5.01 -6.46 -0.09
CA HIS A 8 -6.19 -5.69 0.26
C HIS A 8 -6.49 -5.75 1.76
N GLN A 9 -6.48 -6.95 2.34
CA GLN A 9 -6.66 -7.15 3.78
C GLN A 9 -5.56 -6.46 4.59
N ALA A 10 -4.33 -6.43 4.09
CA ALA A 10 -3.22 -5.76 4.78
C ALA A 10 -3.43 -4.24 4.93
N LEU A 11 -4.26 -3.60 4.09
CA LEU A 11 -4.61 -2.19 4.25
C LEU A 11 -5.41 -1.91 5.53
N SER A 12 -6.13 -2.89 6.07
CA SER A 12 -6.93 -2.71 7.29
C SER A 12 -6.09 -2.37 8.52
N VAL A 13 -4.77 -2.62 8.47
CA VAL A 13 -3.82 -2.23 9.52
C VAL A 13 -3.66 -0.70 9.57
N TYR A 14 -3.86 -0.01 8.46
CA TYR A 14 -3.59 1.42 8.31
C TYR A 14 -4.84 2.30 8.33
N THR A 15 -6.02 1.70 8.28
CA THR A 15 -7.28 2.41 8.08
C THR A 15 -8.19 2.27 9.30
N THR A 16 -9.07 3.24 9.49
CA THR A 16 -10.06 3.23 10.59
C THR A 16 -11.37 2.56 10.17
N ASN A 17 -11.70 2.60 8.87
CA ASN A 17 -12.89 2.03 8.25
C ASN A 17 -12.51 1.27 6.98
N ASP A 18 -13.45 0.52 6.40
CA ASP A 18 -13.29 -0.12 5.09
C ASP A 18 -13.18 0.96 3.99
N ILE A 19 -11.95 1.25 3.57
CA ILE A 19 -11.62 2.08 2.39
C ILE A 19 -11.56 1.25 1.10
N HIS A 20 -11.98 0.00 1.21
CA HIS A 20 -11.59 -1.11 0.36
C HIS A 20 -12.17 -1.00 -1.08
N GLU A 21 -13.38 -0.49 -1.24
CA GLU A 21 -14.08 -0.50 -2.53
C GLU A 21 -13.64 0.61 -3.50
N ASP A 22 -12.89 1.61 -3.03
CA ASP A 22 -12.58 2.81 -3.82
C ASP A 22 -11.24 2.75 -4.57
N ILE A 23 -10.33 1.81 -4.24
CA ILE A 23 -9.00 1.75 -4.86
C ILE A 23 -9.06 0.95 -6.17
N PRO A 24 -8.67 1.52 -7.34
CA PRO A 24 -8.70 0.78 -8.60
C PRO A 24 -7.72 -0.40 -8.64
N VAL A 25 -8.16 -1.52 -9.23
CA VAL A 25 -7.39 -2.78 -9.35
C VAL A 25 -6.00 -2.58 -9.98
N ASP A 26 -5.83 -1.59 -10.85
CA ASP A 26 -4.55 -1.32 -11.50
C ASP A 26 -3.46 -0.88 -10.53
N TYR A 27 -3.80 -0.24 -9.41
CA TYR A 27 -2.85 0.09 -8.36
C TYR A 27 -2.33 -1.16 -7.66
N TYR A 28 -3.21 -2.11 -7.34
CA TYR A 28 -2.81 -3.42 -6.80
C TYR A 28 -1.88 -4.16 -7.76
N ARG A 29 -2.18 -4.17 -9.06
CA ARG A 29 -1.32 -4.80 -10.07
C ARG A 29 0.06 -4.14 -10.14
N ARG A 30 0.11 -2.81 -10.08
CA ARG A 30 1.38 -2.05 -10.07
C ARG A 30 2.23 -2.42 -8.86
N VAL A 31 1.63 -2.41 -7.67
CA VAL A 31 2.32 -2.75 -6.42
C VAL A 31 2.79 -4.21 -6.43
N MET A 32 1.95 -5.15 -6.84
CA MET A 32 2.35 -6.56 -6.94
C MET A 32 3.51 -6.77 -7.92
N LYS A 33 3.52 -6.06 -9.06
CA LYS A 33 4.66 -6.10 -10.00
C LYS A 33 5.93 -5.54 -9.39
N ALA A 34 5.83 -4.42 -8.67
CA ALA A 34 6.96 -3.81 -7.97
C ALA A 34 7.51 -4.75 -6.88
N TRP A 35 6.62 -5.36 -6.09
CA TRP A 35 6.97 -6.34 -5.06
C TRP A 35 7.70 -7.56 -5.64
N ILE A 36 7.20 -8.14 -6.75
CA ILE A 36 7.86 -9.26 -7.44
C ILE A 36 9.25 -8.84 -7.91
N LYS A 37 9.35 -7.67 -8.55
CA LYS A 37 10.63 -7.15 -9.05
C LYS A 37 11.64 -6.95 -7.91
N ALA A 38 11.24 -6.27 -6.84
CA ALA A 38 12.10 -6.00 -5.68
C ALA A 38 12.59 -7.28 -5.01
N ASN A 39 11.72 -8.29 -4.88
CA ASN A 39 12.13 -9.59 -4.34
C ASN A 39 13.08 -10.36 -5.24
N ASN A 40 12.90 -10.29 -6.56
CA ASN A 40 13.86 -10.88 -7.50
C ASN A 40 15.23 -10.17 -7.47
N GLU A 41 15.25 -8.90 -7.09
CA GLU A 41 16.47 -8.10 -6.90
C GLU A 41 17.09 -8.28 -5.49
N GLY A 42 16.47 -9.08 -4.62
CA GLY A 42 17.00 -9.42 -3.29
C GLY A 42 16.61 -8.45 -2.17
N PHE A 43 15.70 -7.50 -2.42
CA PHE A 43 15.27 -6.51 -1.43
C PHE A 43 14.30 -7.07 -0.36
N ASN A 44 13.78 -8.28 -0.53
CA ASN A 44 12.95 -9.00 0.46
C ASN A 44 11.78 -8.17 1.02
N TRP A 45 10.99 -7.57 0.13
CA TRP A 45 9.80 -6.84 0.54
C TRP A 45 8.79 -7.76 1.22
N ASP A 46 8.24 -7.29 2.33
CA ASP A 46 7.12 -7.95 3.01
C ASP A 46 5.75 -7.40 2.55
N MET A 47 4.68 -8.01 3.08
CA MET A 47 3.30 -7.62 2.75
C MET A 47 2.95 -6.22 3.26
N GLN A 48 3.51 -5.81 4.40
CA GLN A 48 3.22 -4.51 5.00
C GLN A 48 3.85 -3.40 4.15
N GLN A 49 5.08 -3.58 3.70
CA GLN A 49 5.75 -2.66 2.79
C GLN A 49 4.99 -2.52 1.47
N ALA A 50 4.50 -3.63 0.90
CA ALA A 50 3.65 -3.59 -0.28
C ALA A 50 2.33 -2.82 -0.01
N ALA A 51 1.68 -3.07 1.13
CA ALA A 51 0.45 -2.38 1.51
C ALA A 51 0.67 -0.88 1.79
N SER A 52 1.79 -0.50 2.39
CA SER A 52 2.20 0.90 2.60
C SER A 52 2.34 1.65 1.28
N ILE A 53 2.97 1.04 0.28
CA ILE A 53 3.09 1.62 -1.07
C ILE A 53 1.71 1.78 -1.71
N LEU A 54 0.86 0.75 -1.61
CA LEU A 54 -0.51 0.80 -2.14
C LEU A 54 -1.32 1.92 -1.49
N LEU A 55 -1.23 2.07 -0.17
CA LEU A 55 -1.90 3.11 0.58
C LEU A 55 -1.43 4.50 0.14
N TYR A 56 -0.13 4.69 -0.03
CA TYR A 56 0.44 5.97 -0.48
C TYR A 56 -0.05 6.36 -1.87
N LEU A 57 -0.04 5.42 -2.82
CA LEU A 57 -0.56 5.68 -4.16
C LEU A 57 -2.06 6.02 -4.14
N ALA A 58 -2.84 5.28 -3.34
CA ALA A 58 -4.27 5.53 -3.21
C ALA A 58 -4.57 6.88 -2.55
N PHE A 59 -3.78 7.27 -1.55
CA PHE A 59 -3.88 8.55 -0.87
C PHE A 59 -3.57 9.73 -1.80
N ASN A 60 -2.45 9.67 -2.55
CA ASN A 60 -2.04 10.74 -3.46
C ASN A 60 -3.06 11.02 -4.58
N GLU A 61 -3.81 10.00 -4.99
CA GLU A 61 -4.82 10.09 -6.04
C GLU A 61 -6.22 10.42 -5.47
N GLY A 62 -6.34 10.58 -4.16
CA GLY A 62 -7.59 10.96 -3.48
C GLY A 62 -8.58 9.82 -3.28
N PHE A 63 -8.18 8.56 -3.50
CA PHE A 63 -9.02 7.39 -3.18
C PHE A 63 -9.09 7.12 -1.67
N VAL A 64 -8.14 7.64 -0.90
CA VAL A 64 -8.12 7.54 0.56
C VAL A 64 -7.94 8.93 1.15
N GLN A 65 -8.87 9.33 2.02
CA GLN A 65 -8.82 10.61 2.73
C GLN A 65 -8.05 10.47 4.05
N PRO A 66 -7.42 11.56 4.54
CA PRO A 66 -6.71 11.55 5.82
C PRO A 66 -7.57 11.08 7.01
N SER A 67 -8.87 11.37 6.99
CA SER A 67 -9.84 10.99 8.02
C SER A 67 -10.10 9.48 8.09
N GLN A 68 -9.78 8.74 7.03
CA GLN A 68 -9.93 7.29 6.93
C GLN A 68 -8.68 6.54 7.40
N LEU A 69 -7.59 7.26 7.72
CA LEU A 69 -6.34 6.69 8.19
C LEU A 69 -6.30 6.69 9.73
N ASN A 70 -5.72 5.63 10.27
CA ASN A 70 -5.34 5.61 11.68
C ASN A 70 -3.93 6.20 11.85
N ALA A 71 -3.44 6.27 13.10
CA ALA A 71 -2.12 6.82 13.39
C ALA A 71 -0.98 6.08 12.67
N GLU A 72 -1.11 4.77 12.45
CA GLU A 72 -0.12 3.98 11.72
C GLU A 72 -0.19 4.22 10.22
N GLY A 73 -1.39 4.43 9.66
CA GLY A 73 -1.57 4.81 8.27
C GLY A 73 -0.86 6.11 7.93
N LEU A 74 -1.00 7.15 8.78
CA LEU A 74 -0.31 8.42 8.60
C LEU A 74 1.22 8.27 8.61
N LYS A 75 1.77 7.52 9.57
CA LYS A 75 3.23 7.23 9.62
C LYS A 75 3.72 6.45 8.40
N THR A 76 2.89 5.52 7.92
CA THR A 76 3.22 4.70 6.74
C THR A 76 3.29 5.54 5.47
N LEU A 77 2.48 6.60 5.35
CA LEU A 77 2.57 7.51 4.19
C LEU A 77 3.94 8.17 4.11
N ASP A 78 4.44 8.72 5.23
CA ASP A 78 5.77 9.35 5.30
C ASP A 78 6.89 8.35 4.95
N TRP A 79 6.75 7.09 5.38
CA TRP A 79 7.70 6.04 5.06
C TRP A 79 7.67 5.69 3.56
N ALA A 80 6.48 5.48 3.00
CA ALA A 80 6.30 5.09 1.61
C ALA A 80 6.77 6.19 0.64
N GLU A 81 6.53 7.47 0.97
CA GLU A 81 7.05 8.61 0.22
C GLU A 81 8.58 8.58 0.14
N LYS A 82 9.25 8.50 1.31
CA LYS A 82 10.72 8.44 1.38
C LYS A 82 11.30 7.22 0.70
N PHE A 83 10.58 6.11 0.73
CA PHE A 83 10.98 4.89 0.07
C PHE A 83 10.91 5.03 -1.45
N LEU A 84 9.85 5.64 -1.98
CA LEU A 84 9.66 5.84 -3.43
C LEU A 84 10.55 6.94 -4.02
N SER A 85 11.05 7.85 -3.20
CA SER A 85 11.96 8.93 -3.63
C SER A 85 13.43 8.52 -3.76
N GLN A 86 13.77 7.25 -3.47
CA GLN A 86 15.13 6.69 -3.59
C GLN A 86 15.40 6.14 -4.99
#